data_AF-A0A2S6PS17-F1
#
_entry.id   AF-A0A2S6PS17-F1
#
_cell.length_a   1.000
_cell.length_b   1.000
_cell.length_c   1.000
_cell.angle_alpha   90.00
_cell.angle_beta   90.00
_cell.angle_gamma   90.00
#
_symmetry.space_group_name_H-M   'P 1'
#
loop_
_entity.id
_entity.type
_entity.pdbx_description
1 polymer ?
#
loop_
_entity_poly.entity_id
_entity_poly.type
_entity_poly.pdbx_seq_one_letter_code
_entity_poly.pdbx_strand_id
1 'polypeptide(L)'
;MRGSVDGLGSSTPTSTKLPAALAEDDLAQRFVGGLDDVLAPILNVLDCVDAYFDPALTPVDFAQWLSTWVGAETDGTEPEPRLRAAVAAARPAHMPYTVTVTAAERTQER
;
A
#
# COMPACT_ATOMS: atom_id res chain seq x y z
N MET A 1 -9.52 -1.48 -2.63
CA MET A 1 -10.68 -0.82 -2.01
C MET A 1 -10.38 -0.58 -0.55
N ARG A 2 -10.62 0.63 -0.04
CA ARG A 2 -10.62 0.93 1.40
C ARG A 2 -12.08 0.98 1.84
N GLY A 3 -12.56 -0.02 2.56
CA GLY A 3 -13.94 -0.09 3.03
C GLY A 3 -14.59 -1.45 2.87
N SER A 4 -15.83 -1.57 3.36
CA SER A 4 -16.63 -2.79 3.27
C SER A 4 -16.93 -3.14 1.82
N VAL A 5 -16.89 -4.43 1.52
CA VAL A 5 -17.32 -5.01 0.25
C VAL A 5 -18.32 -6.10 0.55
N ASP A 6 -19.48 -6.03 -0.09
CA ASP A 6 -20.57 -6.98 0.15
C ASP A 6 -20.13 -8.41 -0.19
N GLY A 7 -20.31 -9.32 0.77
CA GLY A 7 -19.96 -10.74 0.62
C GLY A 7 -18.45 -11.03 0.58
N LEU A 8 -17.60 -10.09 1.00
CA LEU A 8 -16.16 -10.33 1.08
C LEU A 8 -15.84 -11.34 2.19
N GLY A 9 -15.34 -12.51 1.81
CA GLY A 9 -14.86 -13.51 2.75
C GLY A 9 -13.53 -13.11 3.39
N SER A 10 -13.37 -13.44 4.67
CA SER A 10 -12.09 -13.30 5.38
C SER A 10 -11.05 -14.28 4.83
N SER A 11 -9.80 -13.83 4.63
CA SER A 11 -8.69 -14.69 4.23
C SER A 11 -8.23 -15.63 5.36
N THR A 12 -8.61 -15.32 6.61
CA THR A 12 -8.20 -16.08 7.80
C THR A 12 -9.36 -16.33 8.77
N PRO A 13 -10.43 -17.05 8.34
CA PRO A 13 -11.67 -17.18 9.10
C PRO A 13 -11.47 -17.82 10.47
N THR A 14 -11.96 -17.14 11.50
CA THR A 14 -11.90 -17.53 12.91
C THR A 14 -12.82 -18.71 13.19
N SER A 15 -13.96 -18.80 12.51
CA SER A 15 -14.90 -19.93 12.54
C SER A 15 -14.23 -21.31 12.39
N THR A 16 -13.18 -21.40 11.56
CA THR A 16 -12.42 -22.64 11.31
C THR A 16 -11.33 -22.94 12.35
N LYS A 17 -11.07 -22.01 13.27
CA LYS A 17 -9.97 -22.06 14.25
C LYS A 17 -10.48 -22.17 15.68
N LEU A 18 -11.79 -22.36 15.86
CA LEU A 18 -12.38 -22.52 17.18
C LEU A 18 -11.87 -23.80 17.87
N PRO A 19 -11.68 -23.78 19.19
CA PRO A 19 -11.44 -24.98 19.97
C PRO A 19 -12.57 -25.99 19.80
N ALA A 20 -12.27 -27.29 19.90
CA ALA A 20 -13.24 -28.37 19.70
C ALA A 20 -14.51 -28.24 20.57
N ALA A 21 -14.39 -27.68 21.77
CA ALA A 21 -15.54 -27.45 22.66
C ALA A 21 -16.56 -26.43 22.11
N LEU A 22 -16.17 -25.56 21.17
CA LEU A 22 -17.01 -24.51 20.58
C LEU A 22 -17.25 -24.72 19.08
N ALA A 23 -16.57 -25.68 18.45
CA ALA A 23 -16.62 -25.89 17.01
C ALA A 23 -18.02 -26.26 16.49
N GLU A 24 -18.78 -27.02 17.28
CA GLU A 24 -20.13 -27.48 16.93
C GLU A 24 -21.24 -26.59 17.53
N ASP A 25 -20.88 -25.51 18.24
CA ASP A 25 -21.85 -24.60 18.83
C ASP A 25 -22.34 -23.56 17.80
N ASP A 26 -23.63 -23.61 17.46
CA ASP A 26 -24.24 -22.75 16.45
C ASP A 26 -24.17 -21.25 16.80
N LEU A 27 -24.27 -20.90 18.09
CA LEU A 27 -24.15 -19.50 18.51
C LEU A 27 -22.71 -19.00 18.36
N ALA A 28 -21.74 -19.80 18.81
CA ALA A 28 -20.33 -19.48 18.69
C ALA A 28 -19.93 -19.29 17.24
N GLN A 29 -20.37 -20.20 16.35
CA GLN A 29 -20.13 -20.13 14.92
C GLN A 29 -20.72 -18.87 14.28
N ARG A 30 -21.98 -18.53 14.57
CA ARG A 30 -22.60 -17.31 14.04
C ARG A 30 -21.96 -16.03 14.57
N PHE A 31 -21.57 -16.03 15.84
CA PHE A 31 -20.90 -14.88 16.46
C PHE A 31 -19.55 -14.60 15.81
N VAL A 32 -18.69 -15.62 15.67
CA VAL A 32 -17.38 -15.43 15.01
C VAL A 32 -17.50 -15.27 13.50
N GLY A 33 -18.57 -15.78 12.87
CA GLY A 33 -18.88 -15.49 11.48
C GLY A 33 -19.12 -13.98 11.25
N GLY A 34 -19.91 -13.34 12.13
CA GLY A 34 -20.08 -11.88 12.08
C GLY A 34 -18.77 -11.12 12.33
N LEU A 35 -17.87 -11.64 13.17
CA LEU A 35 -16.53 -11.07 13.36
C LEU A 35 -15.67 -11.22 12.10
N ASP A 36 -15.72 -12.39 11.44
CA ASP A 36 -15.01 -12.66 10.19
C ASP A 36 -15.45 -11.68 9.09
N ASP A 37 -16.75 -11.39 8.99
CA ASP A 37 -17.29 -10.39 8.06
C ASP A 37 -16.76 -8.97 8.34
N VAL A 38 -16.66 -8.58 9.62
CA VAL A 38 -16.14 -7.25 10.02
C VAL A 38 -14.63 -7.14 9.76
N LEU A 39 -13.87 -8.21 9.97
CA LEU A 39 -12.42 -8.22 9.80
C LEU A 39 -11.98 -8.39 8.34
N ALA A 40 -12.81 -9.01 7.49
CA ALA A 40 -12.46 -9.32 6.10
C ALA A 40 -11.92 -8.10 5.30
N PRO A 41 -12.51 -6.90 5.37
CA PRO A 41 -11.99 -5.73 4.67
C PRO A 41 -10.62 -5.27 5.17
N ILE A 42 -10.35 -5.40 6.48
CA ILE A 42 -9.07 -5.02 7.09
C ILE A 42 -7.98 -5.97 6.60
N LEU A 43 -8.24 -7.28 6.67
CA LEU A 43 -7.32 -8.30 6.20
C LEU A 43 -7.06 -8.16 4.71
N ASN A 44 -8.08 -7.88 3.90
CA ASN A 44 -7.90 -7.60 2.47
C ASN A 44 -6.99 -6.37 2.22
N VAL A 45 -7.08 -5.31 3.02
CA VAL A 45 -6.15 -4.18 2.91
C VAL A 45 -4.73 -4.63 3.24
N LEU A 46 -4.54 -5.41 4.31
CA LEU A 46 -3.24 -5.93 4.72
C LEU A 46 -2.61 -6.86 3.67
N ASP A 47 -3.41 -7.78 3.12
CA ASP A 47 -3.00 -8.71 2.05
C ASP A 47 -2.63 -7.96 0.76
N CYS A 48 -3.11 -6.72 0.59
CA CYS A 48 -2.83 -5.85 -0.55
C CYS A 48 -1.91 -4.66 -0.21
N VAL A 49 -1.21 -4.66 0.93
CA VAL A 49 -0.34 -3.53 1.33
C VAL A 49 0.73 -3.22 0.29
N ASP A 50 1.30 -4.24 -0.35
CA ASP A 50 2.34 -4.04 -1.37
C ASP A 50 1.85 -3.17 -2.55
N ALA A 51 0.57 -3.29 -2.92
CA ALA A 51 -0.01 -2.49 -4.01
C ALA A 51 -0.08 -0.98 -3.68
N TYR A 52 -0.03 -0.60 -2.40
CA TYR A 52 0.03 0.81 -2.01
C TYR A 52 1.43 1.42 -2.24
N PHE A 53 2.46 0.58 -2.31
CA PHE A 53 3.83 1.02 -2.58
C PHE A 53 4.24 0.91 -4.05
N ASP A 54 3.41 0.29 -4.90
CA ASP A 54 3.58 0.29 -6.35
C ASP A 54 2.94 1.58 -6.97
N PRO A 55 3.73 2.49 -7.56
CA PRO A 55 3.22 3.73 -8.17
C PRO A 55 2.23 3.50 -9.32
N ALA A 56 2.24 2.32 -9.95
CA ALA A 56 1.30 1.96 -11.00
C ALA A 56 -0.07 1.52 -10.45
N LEU A 57 -0.12 0.98 -9.23
CA LEU A 57 -1.34 0.39 -8.64
C LEU A 57 -1.92 1.22 -7.50
N THR A 58 -1.09 2.02 -6.82
CA THR A 58 -1.48 2.75 -5.62
C THR A 58 -2.58 3.77 -5.93
N PRO A 59 -3.54 4.00 -5.02
CA PRO A 59 -4.53 5.07 -5.14
C PRO A 59 -3.86 6.45 -5.31
N VAL A 60 -4.48 7.36 -6.08
CA VAL A 60 -3.88 8.66 -6.42
C VAL A 60 -3.58 9.54 -5.18
N ASP A 61 -4.46 9.51 -4.18
CA ASP A 61 -4.27 10.20 -2.91
C ASP A 61 -3.08 9.65 -2.11
N PHE A 62 -2.89 8.32 -2.16
CA PHE A 62 -1.73 7.69 -1.54
C PHE A 62 -0.45 7.96 -2.33
N ALA A 63 -0.50 8.04 -3.66
CA ALA A 63 0.64 8.46 -4.48
C ALA A 63 1.11 9.88 -4.12
N GLN A 64 0.18 10.81 -3.86
CA GLN A 64 0.51 12.17 -3.41
C GLN A 64 1.22 12.16 -2.05
N TRP A 65 0.75 11.33 -1.11
CA TRP A 65 1.43 11.18 0.16
C TRP A 65 2.81 10.52 0.01
N LEU A 66 2.89 9.46 -0.80
CA LEU A 66 4.13 8.72 -1.07
C LEU A 66 5.18 9.62 -1.74
N SER A 67 4.77 10.57 -2.59
CA SER A 67 5.68 11.54 -3.22
C SER A 67 6.50 12.32 -2.20
N THR A 68 5.90 12.67 -1.06
CA THR A 68 6.58 13.36 0.06
C THR A 68 7.61 12.46 0.77
N TRP A 69 7.38 11.14 0.77
CA TRP A 69 8.26 10.16 1.41
C TRP A 69 9.47 9.81 0.54
N VAL A 70 9.26 9.68 -0.76
CA VAL A 70 10.32 9.34 -1.72
C VAL A 70 11.10 10.57 -2.19
N GLY A 71 10.67 11.78 -1.81
CA GLY A 71 11.30 13.02 -2.23
C GLY A 71 11.11 13.32 -3.71
N ALA A 72 9.97 12.92 -4.29
CA ALA A 72 9.63 13.29 -5.66
C ALA A 72 9.40 14.80 -5.72
N GLU A 73 10.04 15.48 -6.68
CA GLU A 73 9.91 16.92 -6.89
C GLU A 73 8.52 17.26 -7.47
N THR A 74 7.50 17.22 -6.62
CA THR A 74 6.10 17.50 -6.97
C THR A 74 5.54 18.58 -6.06
N ASP A 75 4.81 19.55 -6.62
CA ASP A 75 4.13 20.61 -5.87
C ASP A 75 2.67 20.26 -5.48
N GLY A 76 2.22 19.04 -5.83
CA GLY A 76 0.88 18.53 -5.54
C GLY A 76 -0.21 18.93 -6.55
N THR A 77 0.11 19.75 -7.55
CA THR A 77 -0.84 20.18 -8.60
C THR A 77 -0.72 19.36 -9.89
N GLU A 78 0.26 18.45 -9.93
CA GLU A 78 0.58 17.67 -11.11
C GLU A 78 -0.58 16.77 -11.56
N PRO A 79 -0.82 16.64 -12.88
CA PRO A 79 -1.71 15.62 -13.41
C PRO A 79 -1.30 14.22 -12.95
N GLU A 80 -2.27 13.36 -12.66
CA GLU A 80 -2.03 12.01 -12.09
C GLU A 80 -0.93 11.20 -12.81
N PRO A 81 -0.86 11.15 -14.17
CA PRO A 81 0.22 10.41 -14.85
C PRO A 81 1.63 10.95 -14.53
N ARG A 82 1.76 12.28 -14.37
CA ARG A 82 3.04 12.93 -14.07
C ARG A 82 3.43 12.74 -12.61
N LEU A 83 2.47 12.79 -11.69
CA LEU A 83 2.68 12.40 -10.29
C LEU A 83 3.19 10.95 -10.19
N ARG A 84 2.51 10.00 -10.83
CA ARG A 84 2.89 8.58 -10.79
C ARG A 84 4.29 8.35 -11.38
N ALA A 85 4.61 8.99 -12.50
CA ALA A 85 5.93 8.92 -13.10
C ALA A 85 7.02 9.50 -12.18
N ALA A 86 6.74 10.62 -11.50
CA ALA A 86 7.67 11.23 -10.55
C ALA A 86 7.91 10.33 -9.33
N VAL A 87 6.85 9.76 -8.76
CA VAL A 87 6.94 8.81 -7.63
C VAL A 87 7.68 7.53 -8.03
N ALA A 88 7.46 7.01 -9.24
CA ALA A 88 8.15 5.83 -9.76
C ALA A 88 9.64 6.08 -10.06
N ALA A 89 9.97 7.28 -10.55
CA ALA A 89 11.35 7.67 -10.80
C ALA A 89 12.11 8.01 -9.50
N ALA A 90 11.39 8.41 -8.46
CA ALA A 90 11.97 8.74 -7.17
C ALA A 90 12.50 7.48 -6.49
N ARG A 91 13.76 7.55 -6.07
CA ARG A 91 14.40 6.51 -5.28
C ARG A 91 14.13 6.82 -3.80
N PRO A 92 13.60 5.88 -3.00
CA PRO A 92 13.44 6.11 -1.57
C PRO A 92 14.75 6.57 -0.94
N ALA A 93 14.71 7.66 -0.16
CA ALA A 93 15.92 8.28 0.39
C ALA A 93 16.75 7.35 1.30
N HIS A 94 16.13 6.30 1.85
CA HIS A 94 16.77 5.29 2.70
C HIS A 94 17.47 4.16 1.90
N MET A 95 17.32 4.13 0.57
CA MET A 95 17.98 3.14 -0.27
C MET A 95 19.43 3.59 -0.56
N PRO A 96 20.44 2.76 -0.30
CA PRO A 96 21.83 3.14 -0.54
C PRO A 96 22.05 3.42 -2.02
N TYR A 97 22.69 4.54 -2.32
CA TYR A 97 23.10 4.88 -3.67
C TYR A 97 24.45 5.59 -3.67
N THR A 98 25.20 5.37 -4.75
CA THR A 98 26.47 6.05 -4.98
C THR A 98 26.24 7.14 -6.03
N VAL A 99 26.51 8.39 -5.65
CA VAL A 99 26.57 9.51 -6.59
C VAL A 99 27.99 9.60 -7.13
N THR A 100 28.14 9.49 -8.44
CA THR A 100 29.36 9.89 -9.12
C THR A 100 29.18 11.32 -9.61
N VAL A 101 29.91 12.27 -9.02
CA VAL A 101 29.99 13.64 -9.54
C VAL A 101 30.83 13.59 -10.82
N THR A 102 30.18 13.69 -11.98
CA THR A 102 30.89 13.92 -13.24
C THR A 102 31.37 15.37 -13.22
N ALA A 103 32.69 15.59 -13.14
CA ALA A 103 33.24 16.92 -13.29
C ALA A 103 32.92 17.41 -14.71
N ALA A 104 32.03 18.40 -14.83
CA ALA A 104 31.85 19.11 -16.08
C ALA A 104 33.17 19.85 -16.38
N GLU A 105 33.74 19.58 -17.56
CA GLU A 105 34.91 20.29 -18.07
C GLU A 105 34.57 21.78 -18.11
N ARG A 106 35.16 22.58 -17.20
CA ARG A 106 35.07 24.03 -17.29
C ARG A 106 35.81 24.46 -18.54
N THR A 107 35.07 24.93 -19.54
CA THR A 107 35.61 25.64 -20.70
C THR A 107 36.55 26.73 -20.21
N GLN A 108 37.84 26.52 -20.47
CA GLN A 108 38.89 27.48 -20.19
C GLN A 108 38.86 28.54 -21.29
N GLU A 109 38.01 29.55 -21.13
CA GLU A 109 38.12 30.77 -21.92
C GLU A 109 39.25 31.65 -21.37
N ARG A 110 39.93 32.27 -22.32
CA ARG A 110 41.33 32.68 -22.33
C ARG A 110 41.45 34.20 -22.24
#